data_AF-A0A353RGU0-F1
#
_entry.id   AF-A0A353RGU0-F1
#
_cell.length_a   1.000
_cell.length_b   1.000
_cell.length_c   1.000
_cell.angle_alpha   90.00
_cell.angle_beta   90.00
_cell.angle_gamma   90.00
#
_symmetry.space_group_name_H-M   'P 1'
#
loop_
_entity.id
_entity.type
_entity.pdbx_description
1 polymer ?
#
loop_
_entity_poly.entity_id
_entity_poly.type
_entity_poly.pdbx_seq_one_letter_code
_entity_poly.pdbx_strand_id
1 'polypeptide(L)' 'AHNNANILSLPGRFLNDEEIYEILVTFLNTPFEGGRHERRVNKIPCG' A
#
# COMPACT_ATOMS: atom_id res chain seq x y z
N ALA A 1 -7.49 5.15 -0.56
CA ALA A 1 -6.89 3.81 -0.70
C ALA A 1 -7.28 3.16 -2.04
N HIS A 2 -6.43 3.23 -3.07
CA HIS A 2 -6.89 3.06 -4.47
C HIS A 2 -6.28 1.91 -5.27
N ASN A 3 -5.12 1.39 -4.89
CA ASN A 3 -4.38 0.41 -5.69
C ASN A 3 -4.44 -1.01 -5.13
N ASN A 4 -5.03 -1.20 -3.95
CA ASN A 4 -5.01 -2.46 -3.21
C ASN A 4 -3.59 -3.05 -3.10
N ALA A 5 -2.61 -2.20 -2.79
CA ALA A 5 -1.22 -2.63 -2.65
C ALA A 5 -1.08 -3.67 -1.54
N ASN A 6 -0.44 -4.80 -1.85
CA ASN A 6 -0.19 -5.91 -0.94
C ASN A 6 1.28 -6.00 -0.48
N ILE A 7 2.16 -5.20 -1.10
CA ILE A 7 3.59 -5.12 -0.77
C ILE A 7 3.95 -3.64 -0.62
N LEU A 8 4.69 -3.33 0.44
CA LEU A 8 5.27 -2.03 0.73
C LEU A 8 6.80 -2.15 0.69
N SER A 9 7.47 -1.31 -0.10
CA SER A 9 8.94 -1.24 -0.15
C SER A 9 9.39 0.10 0.40
N LEU A 10 10.28 0.09 1.39
CA LEU A 10 10.79 1.27 2.09
C LEU A 10 12.31 1.41 1.95
N PRO A 11 12.83 2.63 1.72
CA PRO A 11 14.26 2.88 1.60
C PRO A 11 14.91 3.02 3.00
N GLY A 12 15.40 1.91 3.55
CA GLY A 12 15.90 1.85 4.94
C GLY A 12 17.14 2.71 5.29
N ARG A 13 17.74 3.43 4.32
CA ARG A 13 18.83 4.40 4.58
C ARG A 13 18.35 5.85 4.66
N PHE A 14 17.10 6.11 4.32
CA PHE A 14 16.57 7.45 4.11
C PHE A 14 15.42 7.80 5.06
N LEU A 15 14.96 6.83 5.85
CA LEU A 15 13.91 6.99 6.83
C LEU A 15 14.46 6.61 8.20
N ASN A 16 14.02 7.33 9.22
CA ASN A 16 14.25 6.92 10.61
C ASN A 16 13.16 5.92 11.06
N ASP A 17 13.39 5.29 12.22
CA ASP A 17 12.52 4.22 12.73
C ASP A 17 11.08 4.69 13.01
N GLU A 18 10.90 5.94 13.44
CA GLU A 18 9.58 6.52 13.72
C GLU A 18 8.78 6.73 12.44
N GLU A 19 9.41 7.29 11.39
CA GLU A 19 8.82 7.45 10.06
C GLU A 19 8.43 6.09 9.47
N ILE A 20 9.31 5.08 9.59
CA ILE A 20 9.03 3.72 9.13
C ILE A 20 7.80 3.15 9.85
N TYR A 21 7.73 3.33 11.18
CA TYR A 21 6.63 2.83 11.99
C TYR A 21 5.29 3.47 11.60
N GLU A 22 5.24 4.79 11.45
CA GLU A 22 4.02 5.50 11.04
C GLU A 22 3.52 5.07 9.66
N ILE A 23 4.44 4.90 8.70
CA ILE A 23 4.11 4.43 7.36
C ILE A 23 3.55 2.99 7.43
N LEU A 24 4.16 2.13 8.24
CA LEU A 24 3.77 0.74 8.38
C LEU A 24 2.39 0.59 9.04
N VAL A 25 2.13 1.35 10.11
CA VAL A 25 0.82 1.42 10.75
C VAL A 25 -0.25 1.90 9.77
N THR A 26 0.04 2.95 9.00
CA THR A 26 -0.89 3.48 8.00
C THR A 26 -1.18 2.45 6.93
N PHE A 27 -0.15 1.79 6.39
CA PHE A 27 -0.29 0.78 5.34
C PHE A 27 -1.14 -0.41 5.79
N LEU A 28 -0.90 -0.94 6.99
CA LEU A 28 -1.61 -2.12 7.51
C LEU A 28 -3.07 -1.82 7.90
N ASN A 29 -3.36 -0.60 8.34
CA ASN A 29 -4.70 -0.23 8.82
C ASN A 29 -5.56 0.48 7.77
N THR A 30 -5.05 0.70 6.56
CA THR A 30 -5.81 1.38 5.49
C THR A 30 -6.55 0.34 4.64
N PRO A 31 -7.89 0.22 4.77
CA PRO A 31 -8.66 -0.70 3.93
C PRO A 31 -8.72 -0.19 2.49
N PHE A 32 -8.80 -1.12 1.54
CA PHE A 32 -9.04 -0.77 0.13
C PHE A 32 -10.47 -0.25 -0.07
N GLU A 33 -10.61 0.87 -0.79
CA GLU A 33 -11.93 1.51 -1.02
C GLU A 33 -12.82 0.78 -2.04
N GLY A 34 -12.25 -0.12 -2.85
CA GLY A 34 -13.02 -0.86 -3.85
C GLY A 34 -13.69 0.02 -4.92
N GLY A 35 -14.83 -0.45 -5.42
CA GLY A 35 -15.72 0.32 -6.30
C GLY A 35 -15.06 0.69 -7.63
N ARG A 36 -14.97 1.99 -7.95
CA ARG A 36 -14.36 2.44 -9.22
C ARG A 36 -12.89 2.03 -9.38
N HIS A 37 -12.22 1.71 -8.27
CA HIS A 37 -10.80 1.36 -8.23
C HIS A 37 -10.55 -0.13 -8.56
N GLU A 38 -11.51 -1.02 -8.29
CA GLU A 38 -11.41 -2.45 -8.63
C GLU A 38 -11.18 -2.68 -10.12
N ARG A 39 -11.84 -1.91 -10.98
CA ARG A 39 -11.67 -1.99 -12.44
C ARG A 39 -10.23 -1.79 -12.90
N ARG A 40 -9.42 -1.04 -12.14
CA ARG A 40 -7.99 -0.82 -12.44
C ARG A 40 -7.13 -1.92 -11.84
N VAL A 41 -7.44 -2.35 -10.62
CA VAL A 41 -6.75 -3.48 -9.96
C VAL A 41 -6.90 -4.75 -10.79
N ASN A 42 -8.10 -5.06 -11.29
CA ASN A 42 -8.38 -6.24 -12.12
C ASN A 42 -7.67 -6.24 -13.50
N LYS A 43 -7.04 -5.13 -13.90
CA LYS A 43 -6.20 -5.08 -15.10
C LYS A 43 -4.76 -5.53 -14.84
N ILE A 44 -4.37 -5.65 -13.57
CA ILE A 44 -3.04 -6.13 -13.19
C ILE A 44 -3.11 -7.66 -13.25
N PRO A 45 -2.38 -8.30 -14.19
CA PRO A 45 -2.39 -9.75 -14.29
C PRO A 45 -1.71 -10.33 -13.04
N CYS A 46 -2.47 -11.07 -12.26
CA CYS A 46 -1.93 -12.04 -11.33
C CYS A 46 -1.88 -13.37 -12.10
N GLY A 47 -0.67 -13.85 -12.38
CA GLY A 47 -0.44 -15.07 -13.17
C GLY A 47 -1.02 -16.33 -12.56
#